data_AF-A0A3M1RDG6-F1
#
_entry.id   AF-A0A3M1RDG6-F1
#
_cell.length_a   1.000
_cell.length_b   1.000
_cell.length_c   1.000
_cell.angle_alpha   90.00
_cell.angle_beta   90.00
_cell.angle_gamma   90.00
#
_symmetry.space_group_name_H-M   'P 1'
#
loop_
_entity.id
_entity.type
_entity.pdbx_description
1 polymer ?
#
loop_
_entity_poly.entity_id
_entity_poly.type
_entity_poly.pdbx_seq_one_letter_code
_entity_poly.pdbx_strand_id
1 'polypeptide(L)'
;MKIVGKRISRGTASGEALVSKEPISFLGGVDPETGVVSEKGHPLEGRALAGKVLIFPRGKGSTVGAYVLYRLRKSGRAPAAMINVDADITVASGAIISGIPMLHRLEKDPLELKDGTEVFVNAEEGYIEVKE
;
A
#
# COMPACT_ATOMS: atom_id res chain seq x y z
N MET A 1 -17.37 4.44 -7.81
CA MET A 1 -16.76 3.93 -9.06
C MET A 1 -16.00 2.63 -8.81
N LYS A 2 -16.13 1.61 -9.68
CA LYS A 2 -15.37 0.35 -9.61
C LYS A 2 -14.19 0.38 -10.60
N ILE A 3 -13.00 -0.05 -10.18
CA ILE A 3 -11.79 -0.10 -11.01
C ILE A 3 -11.13 -1.46 -10.84
N VAL A 4 -10.96 -2.20 -11.93
CA VAL A 4 -10.38 -3.55 -11.90
C VAL A 4 -8.85 -3.45 -11.93
N GLY A 5 -8.18 -4.42 -11.31
CA GLY A 5 -6.73 -4.58 -11.34
C GLY A 5 -6.31 -6.04 -11.18
N LYS A 6 -4.99 -6.28 -11.09
CA LYS A 6 -4.43 -7.61 -10.90
C LYS A 6 -4.14 -7.87 -9.42
N ARG A 7 -4.58 -9.02 -8.92
CA ARG A 7 -4.36 -9.46 -7.55
C ARG A 7 -2.92 -9.90 -7.31
N ILE A 8 -2.32 -9.41 -6.23
CA ILE A 8 -1.04 -9.88 -5.68
C ILE A 8 -1.27 -10.66 -4.38
N SER A 9 -2.04 -10.10 -3.45
CA SER A 9 -2.35 -10.70 -2.16
C SER A 9 -3.85 -10.65 -1.89
N ARG A 10 -4.40 -11.73 -1.32
CA ARG A 10 -5.84 -11.93 -1.07
C ARG A 10 -6.36 -11.08 0.09
N GLY A 11 -7.69 -11.06 0.26
CA GLY A 11 -8.40 -10.37 1.32
C GLY A 11 -9.13 -9.11 0.87
N THR A 12 -9.86 -8.51 1.79
CA THR A 12 -10.60 -7.27 1.59
C THR A 12 -10.31 -6.29 2.71
N ALA A 13 -10.33 -5.00 2.40
CA ALA A 13 -10.14 -3.95 3.39
C ALA A 13 -10.70 -2.62 2.89
N SER A 14 -11.06 -1.73 3.82
CA SER A 14 -11.43 -0.35 3.53
C SER A 14 -10.51 0.61 4.27
N GLY A 15 -10.31 1.79 3.71
CA GLY A 15 -9.64 2.89 4.39
C GLY A 15 -9.54 4.12 3.51
N GLU A 16 -9.12 5.22 4.12
CA GLU A 16 -8.76 6.41 3.37
C GLU A 16 -7.51 6.15 2.53
N ALA A 17 -7.54 6.61 1.27
CA ALA A 17 -6.40 6.57 0.38
C ALA A 17 -5.27 7.43 0.95
N LEU A 18 -4.08 6.83 1.06
CA LEU A 18 -2.82 7.51 1.33
C LEU A 18 -1.97 7.43 0.07
N VAL A 19 -1.94 8.51 -0.71
CA VAL A 19 -1.41 8.50 -2.09
C VAL A 19 -0.03 9.14 -2.15
N SER A 20 0.96 8.41 -2.64
CA SER A 20 2.27 8.95 -3.02
C SER A 20 2.49 8.84 -4.51
N LYS A 21 2.95 9.93 -5.14
CA LYS A 21 3.46 9.88 -6.53
C LYS A 21 4.91 9.39 -6.60
N GLU A 22 5.57 9.23 -5.46
CA GLU A 22 6.92 8.72 -5.36
C GLU A 22 6.97 7.27 -4.86
N PRO A 23 7.95 6.46 -5.30
CA PRO A 23 8.19 5.12 -4.76
C PRO A 23 8.47 5.12 -3.26
N ILE A 24 7.93 4.13 -2.55
CA ILE A 24 8.13 4.00 -1.09
C ILE A 24 9.19 2.95 -0.79
N SER A 25 10.15 3.30 0.08
CA SER A 25 11.07 2.33 0.67
C SER A 25 10.56 1.85 2.02
N PHE A 26 10.16 0.58 2.10
CA PHE A 26 9.89 -0.06 3.40
C PHE A 26 11.18 -0.34 4.18
N LEU A 27 12.36 -0.23 3.56
CA LEU A 27 13.64 -0.31 4.26
C LEU A 27 14.18 1.10 4.51
N GLY A 28 14.06 1.57 5.75
CA GLY A 28 14.56 2.88 6.19
C GLY A 28 13.66 4.07 5.83
N GLY A 29 12.67 3.91 4.95
CA GLY A 29 11.70 4.95 4.63
C GLY A 29 10.40 4.89 5.46
N VAL A 30 10.19 3.80 6.19
CA VAL A 30 9.09 3.64 7.15
C VAL A 30 9.67 3.16 8.47
N ASP A 31 9.29 3.82 9.55
CA ASP A 31 9.64 3.40 10.90
C ASP A 31 8.79 2.16 11.28
N PRO A 32 9.43 1.00 11.55
CA PRO A 32 8.71 -0.22 11.88
C PRO A 32 8.00 -0.19 13.25
N GLU A 33 8.39 0.71 14.15
CA GLU A 33 7.82 0.84 15.50
C GLU A 33 6.63 1.79 15.56
N THR A 34 6.57 2.77 14.65
CA THR A 34 5.46 3.74 14.61
C THR A 34 4.54 3.53 13.40
N GLY A 35 5.03 2.92 12.32
CA GLY A 35 4.33 2.84 11.05
C GLY A 35 4.24 4.17 10.32
N VAL A 36 5.11 5.13 10.67
CA VAL A 36 5.18 6.45 10.06
C VAL A 36 6.26 6.47 8.99
N VAL A 37 5.99 7.13 7.86
CA VAL A 37 6.99 7.35 6.82
C VAL A 37 8.05 8.33 7.35
N SER A 38 9.30 7.88 7.40
CA SER A 38 10.45 8.60 7.96
C SER A 38 11.46 9.07 6.91
N GLU A 39 11.23 8.76 5.63
CA GLU A 39 12.09 9.21 4.53
C GLU A 39 11.99 10.73 4.37
N LYS A 40 13.08 11.45 4.67
CA LYS A 40 13.15 12.90 4.56
C LYS A 40 12.91 13.35 3.13
N GLY A 41 12.01 14.32 2.96
CA GLY A 41 11.64 14.89 1.66
C GLY A 41 10.66 14.05 0.85
N HIS A 42 10.25 12.87 1.35
CA HIS A 42 9.22 12.08 0.69
C HIS A 42 7.84 12.74 0.87
N PRO A 43 6.94 12.69 -0.13
CA PRO A 43 5.61 13.33 -0.05
C PRO A 43 4.74 12.87 1.14
N LEU A 44 5.01 11.67 1.65
CA LEU A 44 4.33 11.09 2.80
C LEU A 44 5.08 11.24 4.13
N GLU A 45 6.20 11.96 4.20
CA GLU A 45 6.98 12.16 5.43
C GLU A 45 6.06 12.57 6.60
N GLY A 46 6.17 11.87 7.74
CA GLY A 46 5.35 12.10 8.93
C GLY A 46 3.94 11.51 8.88
N ARG A 47 3.51 10.88 7.78
CA ARG A 47 2.19 10.24 7.67
C ARG A 47 2.25 8.78 8.16
N ALA A 48 1.25 8.39 8.95
CA ALA A 48 1.06 7.02 9.42
C ALA A 48 0.36 6.15 8.36
N LEU A 49 0.84 4.92 8.19
CA LEU A 49 0.26 3.93 7.26
C LEU A 49 -0.94 3.17 7.85
N ALA A 50 -0.99 3.05 9.17
CA ALA A 50 -1.92 2.19 9.89
C ALA A 50 -3.38 2.44 9.47
N GLY A 51 -4.07 1.39 9.01
CA GLY A 51 -5.50 1.46 8.64
C GLY A 51 -5.81 2.20 7.34
N LYS A 52 -4.80 2.72 6.62
CA LYS A 52 -4.99 3.43 5.34
C LYS A 52 -4.86 2.48 4.16
N VAL A 53 -5.41 2.88 3.01
CA VAL A 53 -5.15 2.22 1.72
C VAL A 53 -3.94 2.91 1.09
N LEU A 54 -2.78 2.28 1.15
CA LEU A 54 -1.53 2.86 0.68
C LEU A 54 -1.40 2.71 -0.85
N ILE A 55 -1.31 3.83 -1.55
CA ILE A 55 -1.28 3.89 -3.02
C ILE A 55 0.02 4.56 -3.47
N PHE A 56 0.82 3.85 -4.27
CA PHE A 56 2.15 4.32 -4.66
C PHE A 56 2.63 3.64 -5.95
N PRO A 57 3.60 4.18 -6.70
CA PRO A 57 3.93 3.65 -8.02
C PRO A 57 4.51 2.23 -7.95
N ARG A 58 5.53 2.05 -7.10
CA ARG A 58 6.31 0.82 -6.89
C ARG A 58 7.08 0.88 -5.57
N GLY A 59 7.59 -0.25 -5.09
CA GLY A 59 8.58 -0.26 -4.02
C GLY A 59 9.94 0.24 -4.48
N LYS A 60 10.69 0.81 -3.52
CA LYS A 60 12.09 1.19 -3.62
C LYS A 60 12.93 0.31 -2.68
N GLY A 61 14.09 -0.13 -3.14
CA GLY A 61 14.98 -1.04 -2.41
C GLY A 61 14.66 -2.53 -2.64
N SER A 62 15.63 -3.41 -2.42
CA SER A 62 15.62 -4.73 -3.11
C SER A 62 15.69 -5.98 -2.23
N THR A 63 15.77 -5.87 -0.89
CA THR A 63 16.09 -7.09 -0.10
C THR A 63 15.26 -7.28 1.17
N VAL A 64 15.12 -6.26 2.03
CA VAL A 64 14.60 -6.47 3.41
C VAL A 64 13.21 -5.83 3.63
N GLY A 65 12.68 -5.11 2.64
CA GLY A 65 11.39 -4.39 2.79
C GLY A 65 10.21 -5.29 3.16
N ALA A 66 10.21 -6.56 2.73
CA ALA A 66 9.17 -7.53 3.06
C ALA A 66 9.05 -7.81 4.58
N TYR A 67 10.19 -7.87 5.29
CA TYR A 67 10.19 -8.09 6.75
C TYR A 67 9.68 -6.89 7.52
N VAL A 68 9.89 -5.67 7.01
CA VAL A 68 9.35 -4.46 7.62
C VAL A 68 7.83 -4.44 7.51
N LEU A 69 7.27 -4.76 6.34
CA LEU A 69 5.82 -4.94 6.17
C LEU A 69 5.24 -5.97 7.15
N TYR A 70 5.94 -7.10 7.33
CA TYR A 70 5.52 -8.14 8.28
C TYR A 70 5.53 -7.64 9.73
N ARG A 71 6.57 -6.91 10.13
CA ARG A 71 6.65 -6.29 11.46
C ARG A 71 5.56 -5.25 11.69
N LEU A 72 5.28 -4.42 10.69
CA LEU A 72 4.17 -3.46 10.73
C LEU A 72 2.84 -4.17 10.92
N ARG A 73 2.61 -5.30 10.23
CA ARG A 73 1.39 -6.08 10.41
C ARG A 73 1.28 -6.65 11.81
N LYS A 74 2.35 -7.29 12.31
CA LYS A 74 2.42 -7.87 13.66
C LYS A 74 2.17 -6.85 14.76
N SER A 75 2.59 -5.60 14.53
CA SER A 75 2.42 -4.49 15.47
C SER A 75 1.13 -3.68 15.24
N GLY A 76 0.23 -4.12 14.34
CA GLY A 76 -1.03 -3.42 14.07
C GLY A 76 -0.86 -2.06 13.37
N ARG A 77 0.28 -1.81 12.75
CA ARG A 77 0.68 -0.54 12.11
C ARG A 77 0.79 -0.61 10.59
N ALA A 78 0.48 -1.76 10.01
CA ALA A 78 0.43 -1.95 8.57
C ALA A 78 -0.73 -1.17 7.93
N PRO A 79 -0.60 -0.81 6.64
CA PRO A 79 -1.74 -0.36 5.86
C PRO A 79 -2.83 -1.44 5.82
N ALA A 80 -4.08 -1.00 5.69
CA ALA A 80 -5.23 -1.87 5.55
C ALA A 80 -5.21 -2.63 4.22
N ALA A 81 -4.76 -1.96 3.15
CA ALA A 81 -4.50 -2.54 1.84
C ALA A 81 -3.40 -1.74 1.10
N MET A 82 -2.84 -2.33 0.05
CA MET A 82 -1.85 -1.67 -0.81
C MET A 82 -2.25 -1.73 -2.28
N ILE A 83 -1.96 -0.66 -3.02
CA ILE A 83 -2.20 -0.57 -4.46
C ILE A 83 -0.95 -0.02 -5.13
N ASN A 84 -0.41 -0.76 -6.11
CA ASN A 84 0.69 -0.29 -6.94
C ASN A 84 0.28 -0.04 -8.39
N VAL A 85 0.98 0.90 -9.04
CA VAL A 85 0.95 0.97 -10.51
C VAL A 85 1.58 -0.29 -11.07
N ASP A 86 2.81 -0.59 -10.64
CA ASP A 86 3.46 -1.87 -10.88
C ASP A 86 4.23 -2.35 -9.66
N ALA A 87 3.85 -3.52 -9.13
CA ALA A 87 4.48 -4.11 -7.97
C ALA A 87 5.79 -4.81 -8.32
N ASP A 88 6.81 -4.61 -7.49
CA ASP A 88 8.02 -5.44 -7.50
C ASP A 88 7.87 -6.66 -6.58
N ILE A 89 8.76 -7.64 -6.75
CA ILE A 89 8.75 -8.91 -6.02
C ILE A 89 8.88 -8.71 -4.50
N THR A 90 9.61 -7.68 -4.05
CA THR A 90 9.86 -7.44 -2.62
C THR A 90 8.58 -7.00 -1.92
N VAL A 91 7.89 -5.99 -2.47
CA VAL A 91 6.62 -5.51 -1.92
C VAL A 91 5.53 -6.58 -2.04
N ALA A 92 5.47 -7.27 -3.18
CA ALA A 92 4.52 -8.36 -3.38
C ALA A 92 4.68 -9.48 -2.34
N SER A 93 5.92 -9.93 -2.11
CA SER A 93 6.22 -10.96 -1.10
C SER A 93 5.90 -10.47 0.30
N GLY A 94 6.21 -9.21 0.62
CA GLY A 94 5.87 -8.58 1.89
C GLY A 94 4.36 -8.54 2.14
N ALA A 95 3.57 -8.17 1.14
CA ALA A 95 2.12 -8.15 1.21
C ALA A 95 1.53 -9.53 1.48
N ILE A 96 2.01 -10.55 0.73
CA ILE A 96 1.55 -11.93 0.83
C ILE A 96 1.87 -12.50 2.23
N ILE A 97 3.11 -12.39 2.68
CA ILE A 97 3.54 -12.92 4.00
C ILE A 97 2.81 -12.20 5.15
N SER A 98 2.48 -10.92 4.95
CA SER A 98 1.77 -10.11 5.94
C SER A 98 0.25 -10.25 5.88
N GLY A 99 -0.30 -10.96 4.89
CA GLY A 99 -1.74 -11.04 4.67
C GLY A 99 -2.40 -9.67 4.48
N ILE A 100 -1.69 -8.75 3.82
CA ILE A 100 -2.21 -7.42 3.47
C ILE A 100 -2.83 -7.54 2.07
N PRO A 101 -4.12 -7.23 1.87
CA PRO A 101 -4.75 -7.20 0.55
C PRO A 101 -3.98 -6.28 -0.39
N MET A 102 -3.68 -6.77 -1.60
CA MET A 102 -2.87 -6.00 -2.53
C MET A 102 -3.27 -6.23 -3.99
N LEU A 103 -3.41 -5.11 -4.72
CA LEU A 103 -3.61 -5.07 -6.16
C LEU A 103 -2.47 -4.30 -6.85
N HIS A 104 -2.23 -4.60 -8.13
CA HIS A 104 -1.41 -3.75 -9.01
C HIS A 104 -2.01 -3.65 -10.42
N ARG A 105 -1.50 -2.74 -11.25
CA ARG A 105 -1.90 -2.58 -12.67
C ARG A 105 -3.42 -2.44 -12.82
N LEU A 106 -3.98 -1.45 -12.13
CA LEU A 106 -5.39 -1.09 -12.27
C LEU A 106 -5.65 -0.53 -13.68
N GLU A 107 -6.88 -0.68 -14.16
CA GLU A 107 -7.32 -0.16 -15.47
C GLU A 107 -7.26 1.38 -15.56
N LYS A 108 -7.28 2.04 -14.41
CA LYS A 108 -7.05 3.49 -14.27
C LYS A 108 -5.82 3.70 -13.38
N ASP A 109 -5.09 4.79 -13.63
CA ASP A 109 -3.96 5.15 -12.79
C ASP A 109 -4.43 5.42 -11.36
N PRO A 110 -4.04 4.59 -10.37
CA PRO A 110 -4.45 4.79 -8.99
C PRO A 110 -3.83 6.05 -8.35
N LEU A 111 -2.78 6.62 -8.94
CA LEU A 111 -2.13 7.84 -8.46
C LEU A 111 -2.95 9.12 -8.70
N GLU A 112 -3.99 9.03 -9.52
CA GLU A 112 -4.96 10.11 -9.76
C GLU A 112 -6.06 10.17 -8.69
N LEU A 113 -6.11 9.20 -7.77
CA LEU A 113 -6.99 9.26 -6.62
C LEU A 113 -6.54 10.38 -5.68
N LYS A 114 -7.52 11.11 -5.12
CA LYS A 114 -7.25 12.14 -4.11
C LYS A 114 -6.88 11.48 -2.78
N ASP A 115 -5.91 12.06 -2.09
CA ASP A 115 -5.58 11.68 -0.70
C ASP A 115 -6.82 11.86 0.18
N GLY A 116 -7.07 10.92 1.08
CA GLY A 116 -8.23 10.92 1.97
C GLY A 116 -9.52 10.32 1.39
N THR A 117 -9.58 9.98 0.10
CA THR A 117 -10.77 9.34 -0.48
C THR A 117 -11.03 7.97 0.15
N GLU A 118 -12.28 7.64 0.48
CA GLU A 118 -12.64 6.29 0.94
C GLU A 118 -12.52 5.29 -0.20
N VAL A 119 -11.66 4.28 0.00
CA VAL A 119 -11.44 3.18 -0.94
C VAL A 119 -11.74 1.87 -0.24
N PHE A 120 -12.61 1.07 -0.85
CA PHE A 120 -12.75 -0.35 -0.56
C PHE A 120 -11.91 -1.15 -1.54
N VAL A 121 -11.06 -2.03 -1.04
CA VAL A 121 -10.21 -2.92 -1.83
C VAL A 121 -10.75 -4.33 -1.67
N ASN A 122 -11.21 -4.91 -2.79
CA ASN A 122 -11.55 -6.31 -2.88
C ASN A 122 -10.47 -7.05 -3.67
N ALA A 123 -9.44 -7.50 -2.96
CA ALA A 123 -8.36 -8.26 -3.58
C ALA A 123 -8.68 -9.74 -3.76
N GLU A 124 -9.81 -10.25 -3.28
CA GLU A 124 -10.30 -11.58 -3.66
C GLU A 124 -10.76 -11.59 -5.12
N GLU A 125 -11.53 -10.57 -5.49
CA GLU A 125 -12.15 -10.46 -6.82
C GLU A 125 -11.37 -9.54 -7.78
N GLY A 126 -10.33 -8.83 -7.30
CA GLY A 126 -9.41 -8.09 -8.15
C GLY A 126 -9.86 -6.67 -8.51
N TYR A 127 -10.54 -5.95 -7.62
CA TYR A 127 -10.95 -4.56 -7.89
C TYR A 127 -10.93 -3.67 -6.65
N ILE A 128 -11.04 -2.38 -6.90
CA ILE A 128 -11.37 -1.39 -5.88
C ILE A 128 -12.69 -0.71 -6.17
N GLU A 129 -13.34 -0.23 -5.11
CA GLU A 129 -14.48 0.67 -5.17
C GLU A 129 -14.09 1.97 -4.48
N VAL A 130 -14.29 3.08 -5.20
CA VAL A 130 -14.03 4.43 -4.74
C VAL A 130 -15.38 5.10 -4.52
N LYS A 131 -15.65 5.56 -3.29
CA LYS A 131 -16.82 6.37 -3.00
C LYS A 131 -16.46 7.84 -3.28
N GLU A 132 -17.29 8.50 -4.09
CA GLU A 132 -17.18 9.94 -4.36
C GLU A 132 -17.78 10.75 -3.21
#